data_AF-A0A2T4IPJ3-F1
#
_entry.id   AF-A0A2T4IPJ3-F1
#
_cell.length_a   1.000
_cell.length_b   1.000
_cell.length_c   1.000
_cell.angle_alpha   90.00
_cell.angle_beta   90.00
_cell.angle_gamma   90.00
#
_symmetry.space_group_name_H-M   'P 1'
#
loop_
_entity.id
_entity.type
_entity.pdbx_description
1 polymer ?
#
loop_
_entity_poly.entity_id
_entity_poly.type
_entity_poly.pdbx_seq_one_letter_code
_entity_poly.pdbx_strand_id
1 'polypeptide(L)'
;MTSYLTPSYCSRFGVAVLLAALADFLFYGQPAGINFFLFAILTAGAVVAVHPSALSDIRVWLKPSALLVALLPLTENVSVLSVSIGLAALAVFALSLTRRLRHNLARIAGQLLAFALATPFRFVHDFFRWRRAARQLGQRRIRFAAIAVWIMPLVLGAVFLALFGAANPVIEYWFSLIDLFALLKLIQLPRLFFWLVVLAGVWAFLRPRLPRFARRIPRLAPTAKVRPSAKTTTTIEDIVFGKAAIFRALVVFNILFVVQTGLDAAYLWGGAALPDGLTYAAYAHRGAYPLVITALLAAGFVLAALRPGSATSGDRLIRTLVYAWVAQTIALVVSSILRLDLYIGIYALTYWRVAAFVWMGLVAAGLALIIARIALEKPNEWLSSANLLTLSATLYACSYINFAALIANYNVDHCLEMTGRGTSLDVGYLHALGPGAFPALDRFLEHQGRSIAADTASVTALLNLVDRHEANKAAYRVVQKNWRAWSFRNWRLDGYLDTHGPFVVPDRFERPLSGP
;
A
#
# COMPACT_ATOMS: atom_id res chain seq x y z
N MET A 1 44.46 -20.52 -6.75
CA MET A 1 43.15 -21.11 -7.07
C MET A 1 42.27 -21.11 -5.82
N THR A 2 41.51 -20.03 -5.59
CA THR A 2 40.57 -19.94 -4.46
C THR A 2 39.19 -20.39 -4.95
N SER A 3 38.79 -21.60 -4.56
CA SER A 3 37.48 -22.16 -4.85
C SER A 3 36.40 -21.37 -4.10
N TYR A 4 35.72 -20.46 -4.79
CA TYR A 4 34.50 -19.85 -4.28
C TYR A 4 33.43 -20.95 -4.18
N LEU A 5 33.28 -21.53 -2.99
CA LEU A 5 32.23 -22.48 -2.63
C LEU A 5 30.87 -21.82 -2.92
N THR A 6 30.21 -22.25 -4.00
CA THR A 6 28.80 -21.92 -4.19
C THR A 6 28.01 -22.48 -3.00
N PRO A 7 27.25 -21.66 -2.25
CA PRO A 7 26.60 -22.14 -1.02
C PRO A 7 25.61 -23.26 -1.36
N SER A 8 25.79 -24.40 -0.70
CA SER A 8 24.98 -25.62 -0.88
C SER A 8 23.51 -25.36 -0.53
N TYR A 9 22.60 -26.21 -0.99
CA TYR A 9 21.17 -26.08 -0.68
C TYR A 9 20.91 -26.06 0.83
N CYS A 10 21.69 -26.81 1.60
CA CYS A 10 21.60 -26.91 3.07
C CYS A 10 21.99 -25.60 3.77
N SER A 11 23.02 -24.88 3.33
CA SER A 11 23.42 -23.62 3.98
C SER A 11 22.36 -22.54 3.81
N ARG A 12 21.71 -22.47 2.64
CA ARG A 12 20.62 -21.51 2.38
C ARG A 12 19.36 -21.83 3.19
N PHE A 13 19.08 -23.11 3.40
CA PHE A 13 17.98 -23.54 4.28
C PHE A 13 18.25 -23.18 5.74
N GLY A 14 19.49 -23.40 6.22
CA GLY A 14 19.90 -22.95 7.55
C GLY A 14 19.72 -21.44 7.76
N VAL A 15 20.14 -20.63 6.79
CA VAL A 15 19.94 -19.17 6.82
C VAL A 15 18.45 -18.79 6.84
N ALA A 16 17.60 -19.49 6.07
CA ALA A 16 16.16 -19.24 6.07
C ALA A 16 15.50 -19.57 7.41
N VAL A 17 15.89 -20.67 8.07
CA VAL A 17 15.40 -21.05 9.40
C VAL A 17 15.87 -20.05 10.46
N LEU A 18 17.12 -19.61 10.39
CA LEU A 18 17.65 -18.59 11.29
C LEU A 18 16.91 -17.25 11.14
N LEU A 19 16.62 -16.83 9.91
CA LEU A 19 15.79 -15.64 9.67
C LEU A 19 14.35 -15.81 10.17
N ALA A 20 13.76 -17.01 10.08
CA ALA A 20 12.43 -17.28 10.65
C ALA A 20 12.44 -17.17 12.19
N ALA A 21 13.48 -17.69 12.85
CA ALA A 21 13.65 -17.54 14.30
C ALA A 21 13.87 -16.07 14.72
N LEU A 22 14.65 -15.31 13.94
CA LEU A 22 14.81 -13.87 14.17
C LEU A 22 13.51 -13.09 13.94
N ALA A 23 12.73 -13.46 12.93
CA ALA A 23 11.41 -12.85 12.70
C ALA A 23 10.45 -13.11 13.86
N ASP A 24 10.48 -14.30 14.44
CA ASP A 24 9.69 -14.63 15.63
C ASP A 24 10.05 -13.72 16.81
N PHE A 25 11.34 -13.56 17.10
CA PHE A 25 11.82 -12.66 18.15
C PHE A 25 11.50 -11.17 17.89
N LEU A 26 11.47 -10.76 16.62
CA LEU A 26 11.28 -9.36 16.24
C LEU A 26 9.81 -8.97 16.12
N PHE A 27 8.94 -9.86 15.65
CA PHE A 27 7.55 -9.53 15.30
C PHE A 27 6.50 -10.22 16.16
N TYR A 28 6.75 -11.45 16.64
CA TYR A 28 5.69 -12.24 17.28
C TYR A 28 5.33 -11.68 18.67
N GLY A 29 4.12 -11.14 18.80
CA GLY A 29 3.66 -10.48 20.03
C GLY A 29 4.41 -9.20 20.38
N GLN A 30 5.12 -8.61 19.41
CA GLN A 30 5.91 -7.40 19.58
C GLN A 30 5.28 -6.21 18.85
N PRO A 31 5.44 -4.97 19.35
CA PRO A 31 4.95 -3.78 18.67
C PRO A 31 5.71 -3.53 17.36
N ALA A 32 5.07 -2.82 16.44
CA ALA A 32 5.66 -2.44 15.17
C ALA A 32 6.54 -1.18 15.34
N GLY A 33 7.77 -1.23 14.85
CA GLY A 33 8.72 -0.12 14.87
C GLY A 33 10.02 -0.49 14.15
N ILE A 34 11.15 -0.21 14.78
CA ILE A 34 12.48 -0.44 14.22
C ILE A 34 12.76 -1.90 13.86
N ASN A 35 12.01 -2.84 14.44
CA ASN A 35 12.09 -4.27 14.14
C ASN A 35 11.92 -4.58 12.63
N PHE A 36 11.07 -3.86 11.91
CA PHE A 36 10.91 -4.04 10.45
C PHE A 36 12.15 -3.62 9.67
N PHE A 37 12.74 -2.49 10.03
CA PHE A 37 13.98 -1.99 9.42
C PHE A 37 15.15 -2.95 9.69
N LEU A 38 15.32 -3.40 10.93
CA LEU A 38 16.35 -4.36 11.32
C LEU A 38 16.19 -5.68 10.56
N PHE A 39 14.97 -6.21 10.47
CA PHE A 39 14.71 -7.43 9.74
C PHE A 39 14.98 -7.28 8.23
N ALA A 40 14.66 -6.12 7.64
CA ALA A 40 14.98 -5.83 6.25
C ALA A 40 16.49 -5.83 6.00
N ILE A 41 17.27 -5.20 6.89
CA ILE A 41 18.74 -5.21 6.82
C ILE A 41 19.30 -6.63 6.98
N LEU A 42 18.81 -7.40 7.96
CA LEU A 42 19.22 -8.78 8.18
C LEU A 42 18.95 -9.65 6.95
N THR A 43 17.78 -9.47 6.33
CA THR A 43 17.41 -10.16 5.09
C THR A 43 18.32 -9.75 3.93
N ALA A 44 18.63 -8.46 3.79
CA ALA A 44 19.56 -7.97 2.77
C ALA A 44 20.98 -8.53 2.96
N GLY A 45 21.47 -8.56 4.20
CA GLY A 45 22.75 -9.15 4.58
C GLY A 45 22.81 -10.66 4.26
N ALA A 46 21.73 -11.40 4.56
CA ALA A 46 21.61 -12.80 4.20
C ALA A 46 21.64 -13.03 2.68
N VAL A 47 20.96 -12.18 1.91
CA VAL A 47 20.99 -12.23 0.43
C VAL A 47 22.40 -11.98 -0.11
N VAL A 48 23.13 -11.03 0.47
CA VAL A 48 24.54 -10.76 0.13
C VAL A 48 25.43 -11.94 0.47
N ALA A 49 25.30 -12.52 1.67
CA ALA A 49 26.10 -13.65 2.13
C ALA A 49 25.93 -14.90 1.24
N VAL A 50 24.74 -15.09 0.66
CA VAL A 50 24.46 -16.19 -0.28
C VAL A 50 24.97 -15.91 -1.70
N HIS A 51 25.27 -14.64 -2.03
CA HIS A 51 25.74 -14.20 -3.34
C HIS A 51 27.01 -13.32 -3.25
N PRO A 52 28.12 -13.82 -2.70
CA PRO A 52 29.32 -13.02 -2.43
C PRO A 52 30.01 -12.49 -3.69
N SER A 53 29.88 -13.18 -4.83
CA SER A 53 30.45 -12.80 -6.13
C SER A 53 29.80 -11.55 -6.76
N ALA A 54 28.80 -10.95 -6.11
CA ALA A 54 28.11 -9.76 -6.60
C ALA A 54 28.75 -8.44 -6.11
N LEU A 55 29.70 -8.50 -5.17
CA LEU A 55 30.28 -7.33 -4.51
C LEU A 55 31.77 -7.06 -4.81
N SER A 56 32.25 -7.32 -6.03
CA SER A 56 33.68 -7.20 -6.36
C SER A 56 34.10 -5.88 -7.03
N ASP A 57 33.24 -4.86 -7.10
CA ASP A 57 33.44 -3.67 -7.96
C ASP A 57 33.23 -2.36 -7.19
N ILE A 58 33.87 -1.24 -7.51
CA ILE A 58 33.76 0.02 -6.74
C ILE A 58 32.31 0.57 -6.65
N ARG A 59 31.44 0.16 -7.59
CA ARG A 59 29.97 0.39 -7.54
C ARG A 59 29.23 -0.46 -6.49
N VAL A 60 29.97 -1.20 -5.66
CA VAL A 60 29.49 -2.02 -4.54
C VAL A 60 28.69 -1.23 -3.53
N TRP A 61 29.07 0.01 -3.24
CA TRP A 61 28.40 0.81 -2.22
C TRP A 61 27.11 1.46 -2.70
N LEU A 62 26.91 1.61 -4.02
CA LEU A 62 25.72 2.27 -4.58
C LEU A 62 24.43 1.46 -4.36
N LYS A 63 24.50 0.13 -4.44
CA LYS A 63 23.30 -0.72 -4.29
C LYS A 63 22.84 -0.84 -2.83
N PRO A 64 23.73 -1.09 -1.86
CA PRO A 64 23.38 -1.06 -0.44
C PRO A 64 22.97 0.34 0.01
N SER A 65 23.63 1.41 -0.45
CA SER A 65 23.22 2.76 -0.09
C SER A 65 21.83 3.10 -0.64
N ALA A 66 21.52 2.74 -1.89
CA ALA A 66 20.20 2.90 -2.46
C ALA A 66 19.13 2.09 -1.70
N LEU A 67 19.47 0.87 -1.24
CA LEU A 67 18.57 0.09 -0.39
C LEU A 67 18.36 0.75 0.97
N LEU A 68 19.41 1.25 1.62
CA LEU A 68 19.30 1.94 2.91
C LEU A 68 18.40 3.17 2.80
N VAL A 69 18.59 3.99 1.76
CA VAL A 69 17.71 5.13 1.47
C VAL A 69 16.27 4.65 1.30
N ALA A 70 16.03 3.61 0.50
CA ALA A 70 14.69 3.08 0.30
C ALA A 70 14.04 2.47 1.57
N LEU A 71 14.83 2.12 2.59
CA LEU A 71 14.35 1.59 3.87
C LEU A 71 14.14 2.68 4.94
N LEU A 72 14.60 3.93 4.73
CA LEU A 72 14.40 5.05 5.66
C LEU A 72 12.93 5.29 6.07
N PRO A 73 11.92 5.09 5.20
CA PRO A 73 10.52 5.17 5.62
C PRO A 73 10.17 4.29 6.84
N LEU A 74 10.82 3.12 6.98
CA LEU A 74 10.58 2.20 8.10
C LEU A 74 11.14 2.72 9.42
N THR A 75 12.17 3.57 9.39
CA THR A 75 12.68 4.21 10.61
C THR A 75 11.81 5.39 11.03
N GLU A 76 11.15 6.05 10.07
CA GLU A 76 10.22 7.15 10.34
C GLU A 76 8.91 6.65 10.96
N ASN A 77 8.20 5.73 10.30
CA ASN A 77 6.96 5.15 10.81
C ASN A 77 6.61 3.84 10.10
N VAL A 78 6.29 2.80 10.86
CA VAL A 78 5.84 1.52 10.29
C VAL A 78 4.37 1.63 9.88
N SER A 79 4.16 1.84 8.59
CA SER A 79 2.87 1.81 7.90
C SER A 79 2.86 0.76 6.80
N VAL A 80 1.67 0.37 6.34
CA VAL A 80 1.48 -0.51 5.17
C VAL A 80 2.28 0.01 3.97
N LEU A 81 2.30 1.33 3.77
CA LEU A 81 3.04 1.98 2.70
C LEU A 81 4.56 1.81 2.87
N SER A 82 5.12 2.12 4.04
CA SER A 82 6.56 1.95 4.31
C SER A 82 7.03 0.49 4.15
N VAL A 83 6.22 -0.48 4.60
CA VAL A 83 6.50 -1.92 4.46
C VAL A 83 6.45 -2.33 2.99
N SER A 84 5.48 -1.83 2.22
CA SER A 84 5.39 -2.11 0.78
C SER A 84 6.59 -1.58 0.00
N ILE A 85 7.07 -0.36 0.33
CA ILE A 85 8.27 0.23 -0.25
C ILE A 85 9.50 -0.60 0.14
N GLY A 86 9.64 -0.97 1.42
CA GLY A 86 10.75 -1.79 1.89
C GLY A 86 10.81 -3.16 1.21
N LEU A 87 9.68 -3.84 1.05
CA LEU A 87 9.59 -5.12 0.34
C LEU A 87 9.94 -4.96 -1.16
N ALA A 88 9.44 -3.92 -1.81
CA ALA A 88 9.77 -3.63 -3.20
C ALA A 88 11.27 -3.34 -3.37
N ALA A 89 11.85 -2.54 -2.48
CA ALA A 89 13.27 -2.21 -2.46
C ALA A 89 14.15 -3.45 -2.24
N LEU A 90 13.78 -4.32 -1.29
CA LEU A 90 14.45 -5.60 -1.06
C LEU A 90 14.38 -6.52 -2.30
N ALA A 91 13.24 -6.55 -2.99
CA ALA A 91 13.10 -7.32 -4.22
C ALA A 91 13.96 -6.76 -5.36
N VAL A 92 14.00 -5.44 -5.55
CA VAL A 92 14.90 -4.78 -6.52
C VAL A 92 16.35 -5.08 -6.19
N PHE A 93 16.74 -4.96 -4.91
CA PHE A 93 18.10 -5.24 -4.44
C PHE A 93 18.50 -6.69 -4.73
N ALA A 94 17.67 -7.66 -4.34
CA ALA A 94 17.90 -9.08 -4.58
C ALA A 94 18.01 -9.42 -6.09
N LEU A 95 17.16 -8.81 -6.92
CA LEU A 95 17.22 -8.97 -8.38
C LEU A 95 18.47 -8.33 -9.00
N SER A 96 18.90 -7.17 -8.47
CA SER A 96 20.09 -6.44 -8.93
C SER A 96 21.40 -7.22 -8.68
N LEU A 97 21.45 -8.05 -7.63
CA LEU A 97 22.60 -8.90 -7.31
C LEU A 97 22.75 -10.07 -8.28
N THR A 98 21.65 -10.53 -8.89
CA THR A 98 21.70 -11.61 -9.89
C THR A 98 22.08 -11.15 -11.31
N ARG A 99 22.42 -9.87 -11.51
CA ARG A 99 22.65 -9.21 -12.83
C ARG A 99 21.49 -9.39 -13.83
N ARG A 100 20.26 -9.61 -13.34
CA ARG A 100 19.05 -9.83 -14.16
C ARG A 100 18.13 -8.61 -14.24
N LEU A 101 18.50 -7.52 -13.56
CA LEU A 101 17.76 -6.27 -13.60
C LEU A 101 17.92 -5.65 -15.00
N ARG A 102 16.82 -5.32 -15.64
CA ARG A 102 16.85 -4.54 -16.89
C ARG A 102 16.99 -3.05 -16.53
N HIS A 103 17.64 -2.28 -17.40
CA HIS A 103 17.93 -0.86 -17.15
C HIS A 103 16.69 0.06 -17.17
N ASN A 104 15.52 -0.42 -17.61
CA ASN A 104 14.31 0.40 -17.75
C ASN A 104 13.36 0.21 -16.55
N LEU A 105 13.01 1.30 -15.86
CA LEU A 105 12.15 1.36 -14.66
C LEU A 105 10.80 0.67 -14.86
N ALA A 106 10.12 0.93 -15.98
CA ALA A 106 8.82 0.31 -16.26
C ALA A 106 8.93 -1.23 -16.37
N ARG A 107 10.05 -1.72 -16.89
CA ARG A 107 10.32 -3.16 -16.96
C ARG A 107 10.70 -3.73 -15.59
N ILE A 108 11.35 -2.96 -14.72
CA ILE A 108 11.63 -3.35 -13.33
C ILE A 108 10.30 -3.54 -12.57
N ALA A 109 9.34 -2.62 -12.71
CA ALA A 109 8.02 -2.78 -12.09
C ALA A 109 7.30 -4.05 -12.56
N GLY A 110 7.33 -4.36 -13.86
CA GLY A 110 6.80 -5.63 -14.37
C GLY A 110 7.52 -6.86 -13.80
N GLN A 111 8.83 -6.78 -13.57
CA GLN A 111 9.61 -7.84 -12.92
C GLN A 111 9.26 -7.98 -11.43
N LEU A 112 9.00 -6.88 -10.73
CA LEU A 112 8.56 -6.87 -9.33
C LEU A 112 7.17 -7.47 -9.18
N LEU A 113 6.22 -7.09 -10.04
CA LEU A 113 4.88 -7.65 -10.05
C LEU A 113 4.93 -9.17 -10.32
N ALA A 114 5.67 -9.59 -11.35
CA ALA A 114 5.88 -11.01 -11.64
C ALA A 114 6.64 -11.74 -10.52
N PHE A 115 7.50 -11.04 -9.77
CA PHE A 115 8.16 -11.59 -8.60
C PHE A 115 7.15 -11.83 -7.48
N ALA A 116 6.38 -10.80 -7.11
CA ALA A 116 5.37 -10.83 -6.06
C ALA A 116 4.30 -11.91 -6.29
N LEU A 117 3.76 -12.00 -7.52
CA LEU A 117 2.78 -13.04 -7.86
C LEU A 117 3.36 -14.46 -7.79
N ALA A 118 4.65 -14.63 -8.10
CA ALA A 118 5.29 -15.94 -8.08
C ALA A 118 5.76 -16.37 -6.69
N THR A 119 5.98 -15.43 -5.76
CA THR A 119 6.46 -15.68 -4.38
C THR A 119 5.71 -16.82 -3.67
N PRO A 120 4.36 -16.82 -3.56
CA PRO A 120 3.65 -17.87 -2.82
C PRO A 120 3.79 -19.26 -3.46
N PHE A 121 3.83 -19.32 -4.80
CA PHE A 121 3.93 -20.60 -5.52
C PHE A 121 5.36 -21.16 -5.59
N ARG A 122 6.39 -20.33 -5.34
CA ARG A 122 7.80 -20.73 -5.42
C ARG A 122 8.20 -21.70 -4.33
N PHE A 123 7.77 -21.45 -3.10
CA PHE A 123 8.12 -22.33 -1.97
C PHE A 123 7.59 -23.75 -2.22
N VAL A 124 6.33 -23.85 -2.65
CA VAL A 124 5.67 -25.12 -3.01
C VAL A 124 6.40 -25.81 -4.17
N HIS A 125 6.69 -25.10 -5.26
CA HIS A 125 7.34 -25.68 -6.43
C HIS A 125 8.78 -26.14 -6.16
N ASP A 126 9.57 -25.34 -5.45
CA ASP A 126 10.95 -25.71 -5.09
C ASP A 126 10.98 -26.83 -4.04
N PHE A 127 9.99 -26.94 -3.15
CA PHE A 127 9.81 -28.08 -2.26
C PHE A 127 9.54 -29.37 -3.05
N PHE A 128 8.62 -29.35 -4.03
CA PHE A 128 8.36 -30.50 -4.90
C PHE A 128 9.59 -30.88 -5.76
N ARG A 129 10.36 -29.89 -6.23
CA ARG A 129 11.56 -30.12 -7.02
C ARG A 129 12.71 -30.68 -6.18
N TRP A 130 12.92 -30.16 -4.97
CA TRP A 130 13.87 -30.72 -4.01
C TRP A 130 13.47 -32.15 -3.63
N ARG A 131 12.17 -32.40 -3.40
CA ARG A 131 11.65 -33.77 -3.18
C ARG A 131 11.93 -34.70 -4.35
N ARG A 132 11.81 -34.24 -5.61
CA ARG A 132 12.19 -35.04 -6.79
C ARG A 132 13.69 -35.26 -6.89
N ALA A 133 14.51 -34.24 -6.64
CA ALA A 133 15.98 -34.36 -6.68
C ALA A 133 16.52 -35.26 -5.55
N ALA A 134 15.97 -35.15 -4.33
CA ALA A 134 16.29 -36.02 -3.21
C ALA A 134 15.89 -37.49 -3.48
N ARG A 135 14.78 -37.71 -4.21
CA ARG A 135 14.41 -39.05 -4.70
C ARG A 135 15.39 -39.60 -5.73
N GLN A 136 16.04 -38.75 -6.53
CA GLN A 136 17.00 -39.14 -7.57
C GLN A 136 18.42 -39.36 -7.02
N LEU A 137 18.79 -38.69 -5.93
CA LEU A 137 20.13 -38.76 -5.30
C LEU A 137 20.30 -39.88 -4.26
N GLY A 138 19.37 -40.84 -4.19
CA GLY A 138 19.60 -42.11 -3.49
C GLY A 138 19.72 -42.04 -1.95
N GLN A 139 19.70 -40.87 -1.32
CA GLN A 139 19.73 -40.77 0.13
C GLN A 139 18.32 -40.80 0.72
N ARG A 140 17.99 -41.98 1.28
CA ARG A 140 16.83 -42.32 2.10
C ARG A 140 15.49 -41.91 1.48
N ARG A 141 14.79 -42.90 0.91
CA ARG A 141 13.32 -42.91 0.86
C ARG A 141 12.81 -42.56 2.25
N ILE A 142 12.45 -41.30 2.49
CA ILE A 142 11.53 -40.96 3.58
C ILE A 142 10.26 -41.74 3.22
N ARG A 143 10.06 -42.86 3.91
CA ARG A 143 9.00 -43.83 3.64
C ARG A 143 7.67 -43.17 3.98
N PHE A 144 7.13 -42.36 3.07
CA PHE A 144 5.70 -42.03 3.09
C PHE A 144 4.86 -43.31 3.07
N ALA A 145 5.40 -44.41 2.52
CA ALA A 145 4.84 -45.76 2.68
C ALA A 145 4.79 -46.21 4.15
N ALA A 146 5.78 -45.89 4.99
CA ALA A 146 5.73 -46.22 6.41
C ALA A 146 4.67 -45.37 7.14
N ILE A 147 4.54 -44.08 6.83
CA ILE A 147 3.46 -43.25 7.39
C ILE A 147 2.10 -43.73 6.90
N ALA A 148 1.97 -44.11 5.62
CA ALA A 148 0.73 -44.64 5.03
C ALA A 148 0.31 -45.99 5.63
N VAL A 149 1.27 -46.84 6.03
CA VAL A 149 1.00 -48.10 6.74
C VAL A 149 0.38 -47.87 8.11
N TRP A 150 0.66 -46.72 8.77
CA TRP A 150 0.04 -46.36 10.05
C TRP A 150 -1.34 -45.70 9.91
N ILE A 151 -1.71 -45.20 8.72
CA ILE A 151 -3.01 -44.54 8.51
C ILE A 151 -4.15 -45.52 8.81
N MET A 152 -4.08 -46.74 8.29
CA MET A 152 -5.15 -47.72 8.48
C MET A 152 -5.32 -48.16 9.95
N PRO A 153 -4.26 -48.53 10.71
CA PRO A 153 -4.36 -48.80 12.14
C PRO A 153 -4.86 -47.61 12.98
N LEU A 154 -4.43 -46.38 12.66
CA LEU A 154 -4.86 -45.18 13.38
C LEU A 154 -6.32 -44.85 13.12
N VAL A 155 -6.77 -44.95 11.88
CA VAL A 155 -8.18 -44.69 11.51
C VAL A 155 -9.08 -45.75 12.12
N LEU A 156 -8.71 -47.03 12.01
CA LEU A 156 -9.49 -48.12 12.60
C LEU A 156 -9.48 -48.03 14.12
N GLY A 157 -8.33 -47.73 14.73
CA GLY A 157 -8.18 -47.51 16.16
C GLY A 157 -9.05 -46.35 16.65
N ALA A 158 -9.07 -45.22 15.92
CA ALA A 158 -9.93 -44.07 16.24
C ALA A 158 -11.43 -44.42 16.14
N VAL A 159 -11.83 -45.21 15.13
CA VAL A 159 -13.22 -45.69 15.00
C VAL A 159 -13.59 -46.61 16.17
N PHE A 160 -12.71 -47.54 16.56
CA PHE A 160 -12.95 -48.40 17.73
C PHE A 160 -13.01 -47.60 19.03
N LEU A 161 -12.10 -46.65 19.23
CA LEU A 161 -12.11 -45.73 20.37
C LEU A 161 -13.40 -44.90 20.43
N ALA A 162 -13.91 -44.42 19.29
CA ALA A 162 -15.19 -43.71 19.23
C ALA A 162 -16.38 -44.61 19.54
N LEU A 163 -16.42 -45.84 19.01
CA LEU A 163 -17.46 -46.83 19.33
C LEU A 163 -17.44 -47.20 20.83
N PHE A 164 -16.25 -47.42 21.39
CA PHE A 164 -16.09 -47.74 22.81
C PHE A 164 -16.41 -46.57 23.72
N GLY A 165 -16.09 -45.33 23.31
CA GLY A 165 -16.54 -44.12 24.00
C GLY A 165 -18.06 -44.03 24.02
N ALA A 166 -18.74 -44.29 22.90
CA ALA A 166 -20.20 -44.23 22.82
C ALA A 166 -20.91 -45.38 23.58
N ALA A 167 -20.25 -46.53 23.73
CA ALA A 167 -20.81 -47.71 24.39
C ALA A 167 -20.46 -47.83 25.88
N ASN A 168 -19.48 -47.07 26.38
CA ASN A 168 -19.00 -47.17 27.75
C ASN A 168 -18.87 -45.77 28.41
N PRO A 169 -19.72 -45.45 29.40
CA PRO A 169 -19.75 -44.12 30.04
C PRO A 169 -18.46 -43.80 30.81
N VAL A 170 -17.67 -44.80 31.21
CA VAL A 170 -16.33 -44.55 31.78
C VAL A 170 -15.41 -43.99 30.69
N ILE A 171 -15.36 -44.60 29.52
CA ILE A 171 -14.47 -44.16 28.42
C ILE A 171 -14.89 -42.77 27.91
N GLU A 172 -16.19 -42.49 27.84
CA GLU A 172 -16.73 -41.16 27.54
C GLU A 172 -16.21 -40.08 28.52
N TYR A 173 -16.19 -40.38 29.82
CA TYR A 173 -15.64 -39.48 30.84
C TYR A 173 -14.13 -39.22 30.64
N TRP A 174 -13.34 -40.26 30.32
CA TRP A 174 -11.91 -40.07 30.00
C TRP A 174 -11.69 -39.20 28.74
N PHE A 175 -12.55 -39.30 27.73
CA PHE A 175 -12.50 -38.40 26.58
C PHE A 175 -12.86 -36.96 26.93
N SER A 176 -13.83 -36.76 27.83
CA SER A 176 -14.23 -35.41 28.27
C SER A 176 -13.11 -34.67 29.03
N LEU A 177 -12.15 -35.41 29.62
CA LEU A 177 -10.96 -34.86 30.27
C LEU A 177 -9.86 -34.45 29.28
N ILE A 178 -9.90 -34.97 28.05
CA ILE A 178 -8.93 -34.63 26.99
C ILE A 178 -9.44 -33.41 26.23
N ASP A 179 -9.04 -32.22 26.68
CA ASP A 179 -9.32 -30.98 25.95
C ASP A 179 -8.40 -30.86 24.72
N LEU A 180 -8.91 -31.30 23.57
CA LEU A 180 -8.21 -31.21 22.29
C LEU A 180 -7.88 -29.75 21.91
N PHE A 181 -8.70 -28.78 22.34
CA PHE A 181 -8.43 -27.35 22.14
C PHE A 181 -7.28 -26.85 23.01
N ALA A 182 -7.07 -27.40 24.21
CA ALA A 182 -5.90 -27.11 25.03
C ALA A 182 -4.60 -27.63 24.38
N LEU A 183 -4.62 -28.83 23.79
CA LEU A 183 -3.49 -29.35 23.00
C LEU A 183 -3.20 -28.49 21.77
N LEU A 184 -4.25 -27.98 21.10
CA LEU A 184 -4.13 -27.09 19.96
C LEU A 184 -3.57 -25.71 20.36
N LYS A 185 -3.90 -25.22 21.57
CA LYS A 185 -3.29 -24.01 22.16
C LYS A 185 -1.80 -24.21 22.46
N LEU A 186 -1.37 -25.40 22.90
CA LEU A 186 0.04 -25.75 23.11
C LEU A 186 0.87 -25.71 21.82
N ILE A 187 0.28 -26.09 20.68
CA ILE A 187 0.95 -26.07 19.37
C ILE A 187 1.06 -24.67 18.76
N GLN A 188 0.39 -23.64 19.34
CA GLN A 188 0.35 -22.27 18.84
C GLN A 188 0.24 -22.22 17.31
N LEU A 189 -0.81 -22.83 16.73
CA LEU A 189 -1.05 -22.85 15.27
C LEU A 189 -0.82 -21.48 14.58
N PRO A 190 -1.19 -20.32 15.16
CA PRO A 190 -0.88 -19.02 14.59
C PRO A 190 0.62 -18.75 14.43
N ARG A 191 1.44 -19.19 15.39
CA ARG A 191 2.90 -19.07 15.35
C ARG A 191 3.50 -19.98 14.29
N LEU A 192 3.03 -21.22 14.17
CA LEU A 192 3.47 -22.13 13.11
C LEU A 192 3.14 -21.58 11.70
N PHE A 193 1.93 -21.04 11.54
CA PHE A 193 1.51 -20.38 10.31
C PHE A 193 2.38 -19.15 9.99
N PHE A 194 2.66 -18.32 11.00
CA PHE A 194 3.58 -17.19 10.88
C PHE A 194 4.97 -17.63 10.40
N TRP A 195 5.55 -18.68 11.01
CA TRP A 195 6.84 -19.23 10.59
C TRP A 195 6.81 -19.70 9.14
N LEU A 196 5.74 -20.37 8.71
CA LEU A 196 5.58 -20.84 7.33
C LEU A 196 5.55 -19.65 6.34
N VAL A 197 4.79 -18.61 6.65
CA VAL A 197 4.70 -17.39 5.80
C VAL A 197 6.04 -16.68 5.71
N VAL A 198 6.73 -16.47 6.85
CA VAL A 198 8.05 -15.84 6.87
C VAL A 198 9.05 -16.66 6.07
N LEU A 199 9.08 -17.98 6.28
CA LEU A 199 10.02 -18.87 5.63
C LEU A 199 9.76 -18.91 4.11
N ALA A 200 8.51 -18.93 3.67
CA ALA A 200 8.15 -18.82 2.26
C ALA A 200 8.60 -17.48 1.64
N GLY A 201 8.39 -16.37 2.35
CA GLY A 201 8.83 -15.03 1.94
C GLY A 201 10.34 -14.92 1.82
N VAL A 202 11.07 -15.22 2.90
CA VAL A 202 12.53 -15.22 2.98
C VAL A 202 13.15 -16.12 1.91
N TRP A 203 12.58 -17.31 1.70
CA TRP A 203 13.04 -18.24 0.66
C TRP A 203 12.95 -17.66 -0.76
N ALA A 204 11.90 -16.88 -1.04
CA ALA A 204 11.74 -16.22 -2.33
C ALA A 204 12.80 -15.12 -2.58
N PHE A 205 13.23 -14.42 -1.53
CA PHE A 205 14.32 -13.43 -1.59
C PHE A 205 15.71 -14.08 -1.70
N LEU A 206 15.93 -15.22 -1.04
CA LEU A 206 17.17 -16.02 -1.12
C LEU A 206 17.37 -16.68 -2.50
N ARG A 207 16.30 -16.82 -3.30
CA ARG A 207 16.38 -17.27 -4.71
C ARG A 207 15.57 -16.36 -5.62
N PRO A 208 16.09 -15.18 -5.98
CA PRO A 208 15.40 -14.28 -6.88
C PRO A 208 15.46 -14.83 -8.31
N ARG A 209 14.51 -15.72 -8.63
CA ARG A 209 14.33 -16.32 -9.95
C ARG A 209 13.09 -15.72 -10.60
N LEU A 210 13.27 -15.01 -11.71
CA LEU A 210 12.10 -14.63 -12.53
C LEU A 210 11.44 -15.88 -13.11
N PRO A 211 10.10 -15.96 -13.09
CA PRO A 211 9.39 -17.03 -13.78
C PRO A 211 9.75 -17.01 -15.27
N ARG A 212 10.07 -18.17 -15.84
CA ARG A 212 10.42 -18.33 -17.27
C ARG A 212 9.27 -17.93 -18.20
N PHE A 213 8.06 -17.78 -17.68
CA PHE A 213 6.89 -17.34 -18.43
C PHE A 213 7.06 -15.94 -19.05
N ALA A 214 7.79 -15.03 -18.40
CA ALA A 214 8.09 -13.71 -18.98
C ALA A 214 9.05 -13.76 -20.20
N ARG A 215 9.65 -14.92 -20.50
CA ARG A 215 10.42 -15.17 -21.73
C ARG A 215 9.57 -15.72 -22.89
N ARG A 216 8.30 -16.06 -22.63
CA ARG A 216 7.34 -16.58 -23.61
C ARG A 216 6.28 -15.56 -24.04
N ILE A 217 6.49 -14.26 -23.78
CA ILE A 217 5.85 -13.25 -24.63
C ILE A 217 6.65 -13.33 -25.94
N PRO A 218 6.05 -13.74 -27.07
CA PRO A 218 6.75 -13.76 -28.33
C PRO A 218 7.32 -12.35 -28.52
N ARG A 219 8.63 -12.25 -28.76
CA ARG A 219 9.13 -11.07 -29.45
C ARG A 219 8.34 -11.07 -30.74
N LEU A 220 7.39 -10.14 -30.92
CA LEU A 220 7.02 -9.76 -32.27
C LEU A 220 8.35 -9.38 -32.91
N ALA A 221 8.83 -10.26 -33.79
CA ALA A 221 9.99 -9.99 -34.61
C ALA A 221 9.77 -8.63 -35.27
N PRO A 222 10.81 -7.83 -35.52
CA PRO A 222 10.67 -6.68 -36.40
C PRO A 222 10.04 -7.22 -37.67
N THR A 223 8.82 -6.77 -37.96
CA THR A 223 8.10 -7.18 -39.16
C THR A 223 9.07 -6.99 -40.32
N ALA A 224 9.37 -8.10 -41.01
CA ALA A 224 10.11 -8.05 -42.25
C ALA A 224 9.47 -6.97 -43.12
N LYS A 225 10.29 -6.13 -43.77
CA LYS A 225 9.83 -5.07 -44.67
C LYS A 225 8.80 -5.64 -45.65
N VAL A 226 7.53 -5.46 -45.36
CA VAL A 226 6.44 -5.77 -46.29
C VAL A 226 6.55 -4.69 -47.36
N ARG A 227 6.98 -5.10 -48.56
CA ARG A 227 6.83 -4.30 -49.77
C ARG A 227 5.37 -3.83 -49.85
N PRO A 228 5.08 -2.55 -50.11
CA PRO A 228 3.71 -2.09 -50.21
C PRO A 228 3.09 -2.74 -51.44
N SER A 229 2.28 -3.78 -51.23
CA SER A 229 1.37 -4.27 -52.25
C SER A 229 0.09 -3.45 -52.12
N ALA A 230 -0.12 -2.58 -53.11
CA ALA A 230 -1.33 -1.80 -53.25
C ALA A 230 -2.52 -2.72 -53.49
N LYS A 231 -3.26 -3.08 -52.44
CA LYS A 231 -4.65 -3.54 -52.53
C LYS A 231 -5.46 -2.97 -51.37
N THR A 232 -6.23 -1.96 -51.70
CA THR A 232 -7.23 -1.27 -50.88
C THR A 232 -8.27 -2.28 -50.39
N THR A 233 -8.13 -2.72 -49.14
CA THR A 233 -9.24 -3.30 -48.38
C THR A 233 -9.45 -2.37 -47.20
N THR A 234 -10.40 -1.45 -47.35
CA THR A 234 -10.86 -0.56 -46.27
C THR A 234 -11.46 -1.43 -45.19
N THR A 235 -10.65 -1.78 -44.20
CA THR A 235 -11.08 -2.56 -43.05
C THR A 235 -11.98 -1.67 -42.19
N ILE A 236 -13.03 -2.21 -41.56
CA ILE A 236 -13.94 -1.45 -40.68
C ILE A 236 -13.14 -0.71 -39.58
N GLU A 237 -11.99 -1.26 -39.18
CA GLU A 237 -11.01 -0.61 -38.29
C GLU A 237 -10.47 0.71 -38.84
N ASP A 238 -10.23 0.86 -40.15
CA ASP A 238 -9.78 2.11 -40.77
C ASP A 238 -10.91 3.16 -40.88
N ILE A 239 -12.18 2.74 -40.84
CA ILE A 239 -13.34 3.65 -40.87
C ILE A 239 -13.66 4.15 -39.46
N VAL A 240 -13.61 3.25 -38.46
CA VAL A 240 -13.91 3.56 -37.04
C VAL A 240 -12.71 4.21 -36.33
N PHE A 241 -11.48 3.83 -36.67
CA PHE A 241 -10.24 4.44 -36.14
C PHE A 241 -9.51 5.28 -37.20
N GLY A 242 -10.19 5.64 -38.28
CA GLY A 242 -9.64 6.50 -39.33
C GLY A 242 -9.35 7.92 -38.85
N LYS A 243 -8.43 8.60 -39.55
CA LYS A 243 -8.05 10.01 -39.29
C LYS A 243 -9.27 10.94 -39.09
N ALA A 244 -10.31 10.77 -39.90
CA ALA A 244 -11.54 11.58 -39.82
C ALA A 244 -12.38 11.28 -38.57
N ALA A 245 -12.48 10.01 -38.16
CA ALA A 245 -13.20 9.61 -36.94
C ALA A 245 -12.48 10.13 -35.69
N ILE A 246 -11.15 10.02 -35.65
CA ILE A 246 -10.32 10.56 -34.57
C ILE A 246 -10.49 12.08 -34.45
N PHE A 247 -10.41 12.81 -35.58
CA PHE A 247 -10.60 14.26 -35.60
C PHE A 247 -11.99 14.66 -35.08
N ARG A 248 -13.06 14.03 -35.58
CA ARG A 248 -14.44 14.33 -35.16
C ARG A 248 -14.67 14.03 -33.68
N ALA A 249 -14.19 12.89 -33.18
CA ALA A 249 -14.29 12.55 -31.77
C ALA A 249 -13.57 13.57 -30.89
N LEU A 250 -12.37 14.00 -31.31
CA LEU A 250 -11.58 14.96 -30.56
C LEU A 250 -12.21 16.36 -30.52
N VAL A 251 -12.87 16.78 -31.61
CA VAL A 251 -13.68 18.01 -31.63
C VAL A 251 -14.86 17.91 -30.65
N VAL A 252 -15.62 16.81 -30.71
CA VAL A 252 -16.76 16.59 -29.80
C VAL A 252 -16.31 16.58 -28.34
N PHE A 253 -15.19 15.90 -28.02
CA PHE A 253 -14.65 15.87 -26.67
C PHE A 253 -14.21 17.24 -26.18
N ASN A 254 -13.51 18.03 -27.00
CA ASN A 254 -13.13 19.39 -26.62
C ASN A 254 -14.38 20.24 -26.32
N ILE A 255 -15.43 20.15 -27.14
CA ILE A 255 -16.68 20.90 -26.91
C ILE A 255 -17.32 20.49 -25.57
N LEU A 256 -17.46 19.17 -25.33
CA LEU A 256 -18.05 18.67 -24.08
C LEU A 256 -17.26 19.13 -22.85
N PHE A 257 -15.93 19.11 -22.92
CA PHE A 257 -15.06 19.53 -21.83
C PHE A 257 -15.09 21.04 -21.61
N VAL A 258 -15.21 21.86 -22.67
CA VAL A 258 -15.45 23.31 -22.54
C VAL A 258 -16.77 23.59 -21.84
N VAL A 259 -17.85 22.91 -22.24
CA VAL A 259 -19.16 23.07 -21.59
C VAL A 259 -19.07 22.69 -20.11
N GLN A 260 -18.45 21.56 -19.78
CA GLN A 260 -18.26 21.15 -18.39
C GLN A 260 -17.42 22.17 -17.58
N THR A 261 -16.33 22.67 -18.16
CA THR A 261 -15.47 23.68 -17.51
C THR A 261 -16.22 25.00 -17.31
N GLY A 262 -17.06 25.39 -18.27
CA GLY A 262 -17.91 26.57 -18.17
C GLY A 262 -18.99 26.43 -17.08
N LEU A 263 -19.62 25.26 -16.96
CA LEU A 263 -20.56 24.96 -15.87
C LEU A 263 -19.85 25.01 -14.51
N ASP A 264 -18.68 24.37 -14.39
CA ASP A 264 -17.89 24.41 -13.18
C ASP A 264 -17.52 25.86 -12.81
N ALA A 265 -17.08 26.69 -13.77
CA ALA A 265 -16.81 28.10 -13.53
C ALA A 265 -18.05 28.87 -13.06
N ALA A 266 -19.22 28.64 -13.67
CA ALA A 266 -20.45 29.33 -13.30
C ALA A 266 -20.96 28.96 -11.89
N TYR A 267 -20.93 27.67 -11.55
CA TYR A 267 -21.47 27.17 -10.27
C TYR A 267 -20.45 27.20 -9.12
N LEU A 268 -19.16 26.98 -9.37
CA LEU A 268 -18.11 27.01 -8.32
C LEU A 268 -17.49 28.40 -8.14
N TRP A 269 -17.23 29.15 -9.22
CA TRP A 269 -16.61 30.47 -9.12
C TRP A 269 -17.62 31.62 -9.16
N GLY A 270 -18.77 31.44 -9.82
CA GLY A 270 -19.80 32.46 -10.00
C GLY A 270 -20.84 32.57 -8.87
N GLY A 271 -20.82 31.69 -7.86
CA GLY A 271 -21.75 31.74 -6.74
C GLY A 271 -23.23 31.48 -7.11
N ALA A 272 -23.49 30.89 -8.29
CA ALA A 272 -24.84 30.58 -8.72
C ALA A 272 -25.49 29.54 -7.79
N ALA A 273 -26.67 29.87 -7.24
CA ALA A 273 -27.41 28.98 -6.35
C ALA A 273 -27.72 27.66 -7.06
N LEU A 274 -27.50 26.53 -6.36
CA LEU A 274 -27.94 25.23 -6.82
C LEU A 274 -29.47 25.26 -7.02
N PRO A 275 -30.02 24.61 -8.07
CA PRO A 275 -31.47 24.49 -8.25
C PRO A 275 -32.14 23.94 -6.99
N ASP A 276 -33.30 24.51 -6.63
CA ASP A 276 -34.01 24.19 -5.39
C ASP A 276 -34.21 22.67 -5.22
N GLY A 277 -33.64 22.10 -4.15
CA GLY A 277 -33.81 20.69 -3.76
C GLY A 277 -32.58 19.77 -3.95
N LEU A 278 -31.46 20.24 -4.50
CA LEU A 278 -30.22 19.44 -4.58
C LEU A 278 -29.28 19.71 -3.39
N THR A 279 -29.05 18.69 -2.57
CA THR A 279 -28.02 18.75 -1.52
C THR A 279 -26.62 18.63 -2.13
N TYR A 280 -25.63 19.33 -1.56
CA TYR A 280 -24.22 19.27 -1.99
C TYR A 280 -23.67 17.84 -2.06
N ALA A 281 -24.13 16.94 -1.18
CA ALA A 281 -23.77 15.53 -1.17
C ALA A 281 -24.33 14.76 -2.38
N ALA A 282 -25.58 15.03 -2.77
CA ALA A 282 -26.21 14.42 -3.94
C ALA A 282 -25.56 14.90 -5.25
N TYR A 283 -25.19 16.18 -5.33
CA TYR A 283 -24.46 16.75 -6.47
C TYR A 283 -23.06 16.12 -6.63
N ALA A 284 -22.32 15.94 -5.53
CA ALA A 284 -20.99 15.32 -5.56
C ALA A 284 -21.02 13.84 -5.99
N HIS A 285 -21.98 13.05 -5.50
CA HIS A 285 -22.06 11.61 -5.84
C HIS A 285 -22.68 11.33 -7.22
N ARG A 286 -23.69 12.10 -7.68
CA ARG A 286 -24.32 11.84 -9.00
C ARG A 286 -23.50 12.33 -10.18
N GLY A 287 -22.72 13.40 -10.01
CA GLY A 287 -21.90 13.96 -11.10
C GLY A 287 -20.56 13.24 -11.32
N ALA A 288 -19.90 12.80 -10.25
CA ALA A 288 -18.50 12.37 -10.34
C ALA A 288 -18.30 11.03 -11.08
N TYR A 289 -19.12 10.00 -10.79
CA TYR A 289 -18.90 8.67 -11.36
C TYR A 289 -19.09 8.60 -12.88
N PRO A 290 -20.16 9.18 -13.47
CA PRO A 290 -20.33 9.17 -14.93
C PRO A 290 -19.24 9.97 -15.65
N LEU A 291 -18.82 11.13 -15.11
CA LEU A 291 -17.77 11.97 -15.69
C LEU A 291 -16.39 11.30 -15.68
N VAL A 292 -16.07 10.56 -14.62
CA VAL A 292 -14.82 9.77 -14.56
C VAL A 292 -14.86 8.64 -15.59
N ILE A 293 -15.97 7.92 -15.73
CA ILE A 293 -16.11 6.84 -16.71
C ILE A 293 -16.01 7.38 -18.15
N THR A 294 -16.67 8.50 -18.47
CA THR A 294 -16.61 9.09 -19.80
C THR A 294 -15.22 9.66 -20.12
N ALA A 295 -14.54 10.27 -19.15
CA ALA A 295 -13.16 10.73 -19.31
C ALA A 295 -12.18 9.56 -19.53
N LEU A 296 -12.34 8.45 -18.80
CA LEU A 296 -11.52 7.24 -18.98
C LEU A 296 -11.77 6.56 -20.32
N LEU A 297 -13.03 6.48 -20.78
CA LEU A 297 -13.38 5.95 -22.11
C LEU A 297 -12.80 6.84 -23.22
N ALA A 298 -12.90 8.16 -23.09
CA ALA A 298 -12.29 9.11 -24.02
C ALA A 298 -10.76 8.97 -24.06
N ALA A 299 -10.10 8.83 -22.90
CA ALA A 299 -8.67 8.59 -22.82
C ALA A 299 -8.25 7.25 -23.42
N GLY A 300 -9.01 6.17 -23.18
CA GLY A 300 -8.81 4.86 -23.80
C GLY A 300 -8.93 4.92 -25.33
N PHE A 301 -9.94 5.63 -25.84
CA PHE A 301 -10.15 5.86 -27.26
C PHE A 301 -8.99 6.64 -27.90
N VAL A 302 -8.56 7.74 -27.27
CA VAL A 302 -7.44 8.57 -27.74
C VAL A 302 -6.13 7.79 -27.74
N LEU A 303 -5.83 7.02 -26.70
CA LEU A 303 -4.61 6.19 -26.62
C LEU A 303 -4.62 5.03 -27.65
N ALA A 304 -5.78 4.44 -27.93
CA ALA A 304 -5.93 3.44 -28.98
C ALA A 304 -5.74 4.05 -30.38
N ALA A 305 -6.26 5.27 -30.59
CA ALA A 305 -6.21 6.00 -31.85
C ALA A 305 -4.82 6.61 -32.18
N LEU A 306 -4.01 6.96 -31.17
CA LEU A 306 -2.67 7.56 -31.31
C LEU A 306 -1.53 6.54 -31.20
N ARG A 307 -1.74 5.29 -31.61
CA ARG A 307 -0.68 4.27 -31.61
C ARG A 307 0.51 4.68 -32.49
N PRO A 308 1.76 4.44 -32.06
CA PRO A 308 2.94 4.82 -32.85
C PRO A 308 2.94 4.11 -34.21
N GLY A 309 2.93 4.89 -35.30
CA GLY A 309 2.94 4.38 -36.68
C GLY A 309 1.69 4.68 -37.50
N SER A 310 0.64 5.29 -36.92
CA SER A 310 -0.50 5.77 -37.70
C SER A 310 -0.18 7.11 -38.40
N ALA A 311 -0.65 7.28 -39.64
CA ALA A 311 -0.49 8.48 -40.47
C ALA A 311 -1.14 9.77 -39.87
N THR A 312 -1.65 9.69 -38.65
CA THR A 312 -2.23 10.77 -37.84
C THR A 312 -1.20 11.58 -37.04
N SER A 313 0.06 11.14 -36.94
CA SER A 313 1.09 11.82 -36.13
C SER A 313 1.64 13.13 -36.72
N GLY A 314 1.35 13.44 -37.99
CA GLY A 314 1.86 14.63 -38.70
C GLY A 314 0.89 15.80 -38.79
N ASP A 315 -0.38 15.65 -38.38
CA ASP A 315 -1.38 16.70 -38.56
C ASP A 315 -1.37 17.68 -37.37
N ARG A 316 -1.00 18.94 -37.64
CA ARG A 316 -0.95 20.01 -36.62
C ARG A 316 -2.29 20.19 -35.92
N LEU A 317 -3.41 20.02 -36.63
CA LEU A 317 -4.74 20.24 -36.04
C LEU A 317 -5.09 19.19 -35.00
N ILE A 318 -4.82 17.91 -35.28
CA ILE A 318 -5.06 16.82 -34.32
C ILE A 318 -4.19 17.00 -33.08
N ARG A 319 -2.92 17.37 -33.25
CA ARG A 319 -2.01 17.64 -32.13
C ARG A 319 -2.50 18.80 -31.26
N THR A 320 -2.96 19.90 -31.86
CA THR A 320 -3.54 21.04 -31.14
C THR A 320 -4.81 20.65 -30.38
N LEU A 321 -5.71 19.90 -31.01
CA LEU A 321 -6.94 19.40 -30.38
C LEU A 321 -6.65 18.43 -29.21
N VAL A 322 -5.58 17.63 -29.29
CA VAL A 322 -5.13 16.77 -28.17
C VAL A 322 -4.59 17.63 -27.04
N TYR A 323 -3.76 18.64 -27.33
CA TYR A 323 -3.24 19.55 -26.30
C TYR A 323 -4.37 20.34 -25.61
N ALA A 324 -5.32 20.86 -26.38
CA ALA A 324 -6.49 21.56 -25.84
C ALA A 324 -7.31 20.63 -24.93
N TRP A 325 -7.55 19.40 -25.36
CA TRP A 325 -8.30 18.41 -24.57
C TRP A 325 -7.58 18.04 -23.27
N VAL A 326 -6.26 17.80 -23.31
CA VAL A 326 -5.48 17.49 -22.09
C VAL A 326 -5.45 18.69 -21.15
N ALA A 327 -5.31 19.91 -21.67
CA ALA A 327 -5.37 21.15 -20.86
C ALA A 327 -6.73 21.32 -20.18
N GLN A 328 -7.83 21.10 -20.90
CA GLN A 328 -9.18 21.11 -20.32
C GLN A 328 -9.35 20.03 -19.26
N THR A 329 -8.78 18.84 -19.47
CA THR A 329 -8.81 17.77 -18.47
C THR A 329 -8.07 18.18 -17.19
N ILE A 330 -6.92 18.86 -17.29
CA ILE A 330 -6.21 19.41 -16.13
C ILE A 330 -7.08 20.45 -15.41
N ALA A 331 -7.75 21.35 -16.16
CA ALA A 331 -8.68 22.32 -15.57
C ALA A 331 -9.83 21.66 -14.80
N LEU A 332 -10.40 20.57 -15.33
CA LEU A 332 -11.43 19.79 -14.63
C LEU A 332 -10.91 19.10 -13.36
N VAL A 333 -9.66 18.62 -13.38
CA VAL A 333 -9.03 18.08 -12.17
C VAL A 333 -8.86 19.18 -11.12
N VAL A 334 -8.44 20.39 -11.51
CA VAL A 334 -8.36 21.55 -10.60
C VAL A 334 -9.72 21.91 -10.04
N SER A 335 -10.77 21.97 -10.87
CA SER A 335 -12.16 22.16 -10.42
C SER A 335 -12.60 21.10 -9.40
N SER A 336 -12.24 19.84 -9.64
CA SER A 336 -12.54 18.73 -8.72
C SER A 336 -11.81 18.86 -7.38
N ILE A 337 -10.55 19.34 -7.40
CA ILE A 337 -9.78 19.66 -6.18
C ILE A 337 -10.49 20.76 -5.39
N LEU A 338 -10.90 21.86 -6.02
CA LEU A 338 -11.62 22.95 -5.36
C LEU A 338 -12.97 22.48 -4.79
N ARG A 339 -13.68 21.61 -5.51
CA ARG A 339 -14.93 21.02 -5.01
C ARG A 339 -14.70 20.16 -3.77
N LEU A 340 -13.62 19.38 -3.73
CA LEU A 340 -13.26 18.59 -2.57
C LEU A 340 -12.85 19.48 -1.38
N ASP A 341 -12.16 20.59 -1.64
CA ASP A 341 -11.78 21.58 -0.63
C ASP A 341 -13.01 22.23 0.04
N LEU A 342 -13.98 22.68 -0.76
CA LEU A 342 -15.26 23.18 -0.25
C LEU A 342 -16.02 22.12 0.57
N TYR A 343 -15.99 20.85 0.11
CA TYR A 343 -16.61 19.74 0.82
C TYR A 343 -15.94 19.48 2.17
N ILE A 344 -14.62 19.61 2.27
CA ILE A 344 -13.87 19.50 3.53
C ILE A 344 -14.24 20.62 4.50
N GLY A 345 -14.42 21.84 4.01
CA GLY A 345 -14.87 22.97 4.82
C GLY A 345 -16.20 22.71 5.53
N ILE A 346 -17.04 21.81 4.99
CA ILE A 346 -18.30 21.40 5.62
C ILE A 346 -18.14 20.12 6.43
N TYR A 347 -17.49 19.07 5.91
CA TYR A 347 -17.51 17.71 6.50
C TYR A 347 -16.20 17.29 7.16
N ALA A 348 -15.32 18.25 7.46
CA ALA A 348 -13.97 18.06 8.00
C ALA A 348 -13.06 17.21 7.10
N LEU A 349 -11.79 17.05 7.49
CA LEU A 349 -10.79 16.29 6.74
C LEU A 349 -10.79 14.82 7.17
N THR A 350 -10.62 13.91 6.20
CA THR A 350 -10.49 12.46 6.43
C THR A 350 -9.38 11.86 5.59
N TYR A 351 -8.94 10.64 5.93
CA TYR A 351 -7.92 9.91 5.16
C TYR A 351 -8.25 9.78 3.68
N TRP A 352 -9.50 9.45 3.34
CA TRP A 352 -9.93 9.29 1.95
C TRP A 352 -9.89 10.59 1.16
N ARG A 353 -10.17 11.73 1.81
CA ARG A 353 -10.12 13.05 1.17
C ARG A 353 -8.67 13.48 0.91
N VAL A 354 -7.77 13.25 1.87
CA VAL A 354 -6.33 13.48 1.65
C VAL A 354 -5.79 12.59 0.54
N ALA A 355 -6.15 11.30 0.55
CA ALA A 355 -5.77 10.37 -0.51
C ALA A 355 -6.32 10.80 -1.88
N ALA A 356 -7.55 11.33 -1.93
CA ALA A 356 -8.13 11.87 -3.15
C ALA A 356 -7.35 13.08 -3.69
N PHE A 357 -6.88 14.01 -2.84
CA PHE A 357 -6.01 15.10 -3.29
C PHE A 357 -4.69 14.60 -3.88
N VAL A 358 -4.02 13.66 -3.20
CA VAL A 358 -2.77 13.05 -3.70
C VAL A 358 -3.01 12.37 -5.04
N TRP A 359 -4.12 11.63 -5.16
CA TRP A 359 -4.51 10.95 -6.40
C TRP A 359 -4.80 11.93 -7.54
N MET A 360 -5.61 12.96 -7.30
CA MET A 360 -5.91 14.00 -8.30
C MET A 360 -4.63 14.73 -8.74
N GLY A 361 -3.72 15.02 -7.81
CA GLY A 361 -2.40 15.57 -8.13
C GLY A 361 -1.56 14.64 -9.02
N LEU A 362 -1.56 13.33 -8.74
CA LEU A 362 -0.90 12.33 -9.59
C LEU A 362 -1.50 12.25 -11.00
N VAL A 363 -2.84 12.34 -11.11
CA VAL A 363 -3.53 12.37 -12.41
C VAL A 363 -3.14 13.63 -13.19
N ALA A 364 -3.16 14.80 -12.56
CA ALA A 364 -2.72 16.05 -13.18
C ALA A 364 -1.26 15.98 -13.65
N ALA A 365 -0.36 15.42 -12.83
CA ALA A 365 1.04 15.21 -13.21
C ALA A 365 1.17 14.22 -14.38
N GLY A 366 0.40 13.13 -14.41
CA GLY A 366 0.37 12.18 -15.51
C GLY A 366 -0.09 12.80 -16.83
N LEU A 367 -1.12 13.65 -16.79
CA LEU A 367 -1.59 14.44 -17.93
C LEU A 367 -0.53 15.44 -18.42
N ALA A 368 0.13 16.14 -17.50
CA ALA A 368 1.26 17.02 -17.83
C ALA A 368 2.42 16.26 -18.47
N LEU A 369 2.73 15.04 -18.00
CA LEU A 369 3.73 14.17 -18.62
C LEU A 369 3.34 13.71 -20.03
N ILE A 370 2.04 13.55 -20.32
CA ILE A 370 1.56 13.27 -21.69
C ILE A 370 1.85 14.47 -22.59
N ILE A 371 1.55 15.69 -22.15
CA ILE A 371 1.89 16.93 -22.89
C ILE A 371 3.39 16.98 -23.14
N ALA A 372 4.21 16.78 -22.10
CA ALA A 372 5.67 16.78 -22.19
C ALA A 372 6.19 15.70 -23.15
N ARG A 373 5.60 14.49 -23.13
CA ARG A 373 5.96 13.41 -24.06
C ARG A 373 5.73 13.83 -25.51
N ILE A 374 4.58 14.42 -25.83
CA ILE A 374 4.26 14.85 -27.20
C ILE A 374 5.14 16.04 -27.60
N ALA A 375 5.37 16.99 -26.69
CA ALA A 375 6.20 18.17 -26.94
C ALA A 375 7.68 17.81 -27.18
N LEU A 376 8.22 16.87 -26.40
CA LEU A 376 9.61 16.43 -26.44
C LEU A 376 9.84 15.19 -27.33
N GLU A 377 8.82 14.76 -28.08
CA GLU A 377 8.83 13.60 -28.99
C GLU A 377 9.40 12.32 -28.37
N LYS A 378 9.10 12.09 -27.08
CA LYS A 378 9.64 10.96 -26.31
C LYS A 378 8.88 9.66 -26.58
N PRO A 379 9.57 8.50 -26.48
CA PRO A 379 8.92 7.19 -26.64
C PRO A 379 7.95 6.88 -25.50
N ASN A 380 7.00 5.96 -25.71
CA ASN A 380 6.06 5.51 -24.67
C ASN A 380 6.77 4.89 -23.45
N GLU A 381 7.96 4.32 -23.65
CA GLU A 381 8.81 3.81 -22.56
C GLU A 381 9.27 4.92 -21.60
N TRP A 382 9.48 6.14 -22.12
CA TRP A 382 9.80 7.29 -21.28
C TRP A 382 8.60 7.71 -20.45
N LEU A 383 7.41 7.81 -21.06
CA LEU A 383 6.18 8.20 -20.35
C LEU A 383 5.84 7.23 -19.22
N SER A 384 5.94 5.92 -19.47
CA SER A 384 5.71 4.89 -18.44
C SER A 384 6.74 4.95 -17.32
N SER A 385 8.02 5.21 -17.63
CA SER A 385 9.08 5.37 -16.63
C SER A 385 8.90 6.64 -15.79
N ALA A 386 8.52 7.75 -16.44
CA ALA A 386 8.24 9.02 -15.77
C ALA A 386 7.03 8.91 -14.83
N ASN A 387 5.92 8.31 -15.29
CA ASN A 387 4.76 8.08 -14.43
C ASN A 387 5.09 7.18 -13.24
N LEU A 388 5.85 6.10 -13.46
CA LEU A 388 6.28 5.23 -12.37
C LEU A 388 7.20 5.94 -11.39
N LEU A 389 8.10 6.80 -11.87
CA LEU A 389 8.96 7.62 -11.02
C LEU A 389 8.15 8.61 -10.20
N THR A 390 7.22 9.34 -10.82
CA THR A 390 6.32 10.27 -10.14
C THR A 390 5.50 9.55 -9.07
N LEU A 391 4.86 8.43 -9.41
CA LEU A 391 4.11 7.62 -8.46
C LEU A 391 4.98 7.14 -7.29
N SER A 392 6.16 6.60 -7.59
CA SER A 392 7.08 6.08 -6.57
C SER A 392 7.59 7.19 -5.66
N ALA A 393 7.94 8.35 -6.22
CA ALA A 393 8.40 9.53 -5.47
C ALA A 393 7.29 10.10 -4.58
N THR A 394 6.06 10.20 -5.08
CA THR A 394 4.91 10.64 -4.29
C THR A 394 4.63 9.69 -3.14
N LEU A 395 4.54 8.38 -3.40
CA LEU A 395 4.33 7.39 -2.34
C LEU A 395 5.46 7.42 -1.31
N TYR A 396 6.71 7.53 -1.76
CA TYR A 396 7.86 7.66 -0.88
C TYR A 396 7.76 8.92 0.00
N ALA A 397 7.41 10.08 -0.55
CA ALA A 397 7.19 11.31 0.21
C ALA A 397 6.03 11.16 1.22
N CYS A 398 4.91 10.54 0.82
CA CYS A 398 3.76 10.27 1.69
C CYS A 398 4.13 9.41 2.90
N SER A 399 5.18 8.57 2.82
CA SER A 399 5.62 7.77 3.96
C SER A 399 6.16 8.61 5.14
N TYR A 400 6.67 9.81 4.86
CA TYR A 400 7.20 10.72 5.88
C TYR A 400 6.13 11.60 6.51
N ILE A 401 5.02 11.82 5.80
CA ILE A 401 3.95 12.70 6.27
C ILE A 401 3.17 11.98 7.38
N ASN A 402 2.93 12.69 8.49
CA ASN A 402 2.02 12.22 9.54
C ASN A 402 0.59 12.63 9.20
N PHE A 403 -0.09 11.84 8.38
CA PHE A 403 -1.47 12.12 7.97
C PHE A 403 -2.44 12.16 9.16
N ALA A 404 -2.24 11.34 10.19
CA ALA A 404 -3.05 11.39 11.41
C ALA A 404 -2.97 12.77 12.08
N ALA A 405 -1.74 13.27 12.30
CA ALA A 405 -1.53 14.60 12.87
C ALA A 405 -2.02 15.73 11.97
N LEU A 406 -1.81 15.63 10.65
CA LEU A 406 -2.30 16.61 9.68
C LEU A 406 -3.83 16.74 9.75
N ILE A 407 -4.53 15.60 9.75
CA ILE A 407 -5.99 15.55 9.82
C ILE A 407 -6.49 16.05 11.18
N ALA A 408 -5.87 15.61 12.28
CA ALA A 408 -6.28 16.00 13.61
C ALA A 408 -6.10 17.51 13.83
N ASN A 409 -4.95 18.08 13.44
CA ASN A 409 -4.71 19.52 13.55
C ASN A 409 -5.68 20.31 12.69
N TYR A 410 -5.87 19.95 11.42
CA TYR A 410 -6.80 20.65 10.54
C TYR A 410 -8.23 20.64 11.11
N ASN A 411 -8.70 19.48 11.58
CA ASN A 411 -10.06 19.34 12.10
C ASN A 411 -10.27 20.15 13.39
N VAL A 412 -9.28 20.16 14.30
CA VAL A 412 -9.34 20.98 15.51
C VAL A 412 -9.29 22.47 15.19
N ASP A 413 -8.42 22.89 14.27
CA ASP A 413 -8.24 24.31 13.93
C ASP A 413 -9.47 24.89 13.18
N HIS A 414 -10.33 24.03 12.59
CA HIS A 414 -11.51 24.45 11.82
C HIS A 414 -12.85 23.97 12.41
N CYS A 415 -12.88 23.44 13.64
CA CYS A 415 -14.13 23.01 14.24
C CYS A 415 -14.93 24.18 14.81
N LEU A 416 -16.25 23.94 14.93
CA LEU A 416 -17.21 24.88 15.51
C LEU A 416 -16.79 25.31 16.91
N GLU A 417 -16.28 24.39 17.70
CA GLU A 417 -15.94 24.64 19.10
C GLU A 417 -14.71 25.52 19.29
N MET A 418 -13.78 25.52 18.33
CA MET A 418 -12.55 26.33 18.40
C MET A 418 -12.71 27.69 17.73
N THR A 419 -13.51 27.79 16.66
CA THR A 419 -13.61 29.00 15.82
C THR A 419 -14.99 29.66 15.84
N GLY A 420 -16.00 29.01 16.42
CA GLY A 420 -17.40 29.43 16.35
C GLY A 420 -18.05 29.25 14.98
N ARG A 421 -17.35 28.64 14.01
CA ARG A 421 -17.84 28.37 12.65
C ARG A 421 -17.44 26.96 12.22
N GLY A 422 -18.21 26.37 11.31
CA GLY A 422 -17.92 25.02 10.77
C GLY A 422 -18.70 23.92 11.48
N THR A 423 -18.21 22.68 11.38
CA THR A 423 -18.84 21.50 11.97
C THR A 423 -18.32 21.18 13.35
N SER A 424 -19.17 20.53 14.16
CA SER A 424 -18.77 20.04 15.48
C SER A 424 -17.68 18.98 15.35
N LEU A 425 -16.73 19.01 16.28
CA LEU A 425 -15.57 18.13 16.24
C LEU A 425 -15.99 16.67 16.54
N ASP A 426 -15.69 15.77 15.61
CA ASP A 426 -15.81 14.33 15.84
C ASP A 426 -14.61 13.80 16.63
N VAL A 427 -14.69 13.90 17.96
CA VAL A 427 -13.67 13.42 18.88
C VAL A 427 -13.45 11.90 18.75
N GLY A 428 -14.52 11.14 18.44
CA GLY A 428 -14.44 9.70 18.22
C GLY A 428 -13.55 9.36 17.03
N TYR A 429 -13.71 10.09 15.93
CA TYR A 429 -12.84 9.98 14.77
C TYR A 429 -11.39 10.36 15.10
N LEU A 430 -11.15 11.44 15.86
CA LEU A 430 -9.80 11.82 16.27
C LEU A 430 -9.10 10.76 17.12
N HIS A 431 -9.81 10.12 18.05
CA HIS A 431 -9.25 8.98 18.79
C HIS A 431 -8.93 7.79 17.87
N ALA A 432 -9.77 7.53 16.86
CA ALA A 432 -9.54 6.48 15.88
C ALA A 432 -8.33 6.75 14.95
N LEU A 433 -7.88 8.00 14.81
CA LEU A 433 -6.63 8.34 14.09
C LEU A 433 -5.38 7.79 14.78
N GLY A 434 -5.46 7.52 16.09
CA GLY A 434 -4.37 6.98 16.90
C GLY A 434 -3.44 8.04 17.49
N PRO A 435 -2.23 7.65 17.94
CA PRO A 435 -1.35 8.50 18.75
C PRO A 435 -0.91 9.81 18.08
N GLY A 436 -0.92 9.87 16.74
CA GLY A 436 -0.59 11.08 16.00
C GLY A 436 -1.57 12.25 16.24
N ALA A 437 -2.76 11.98 16.78
CA ALA A 437 -3.76 13.00 17.10
C ALA A 437 -3.62 13.60 18.51
N PHE A 438 -2.75 13.05 19.37
CA PHE A 438 -2.66 13.50 20.77
C PHE A 438 -2.42 15.01 20.93
N PRO A 439 -1.45 15.63 20.22
CA PRO A 439 -1.21 17.07 20.38
C PRO A 439 -2.41 17.94 19.97
N ALA A 440 -3.19 17.50 18.97
CA ALA A 440 -4.38 18.23 18.55
C ALA A 440 -5.51 18.10 19.59
N LEU A 441 -5.69 16.91 20.16
CA LEU A 441 -6.66 16.65 21.22
C LEU A 441 -6.32 17.40 22.52
N ASP A 442 -5.04 17.48 22.89
CA ASP A 442 -4.60 18.25 24.06
C ASP A 442 -4.95 19.75 23.89
N ARG A 443 -4.68 20.34 22.71
CA ARG A 443 -5.08 21.74 22.39
C ARG A 443 -6.60 21.94 22.47
N PHE A 444 -7.38 20.99 21.96
CA PHE A 444 -8.84 21.05 22.02
C PHE A 444 -9.36 21.00 23.47
N LEU A 445 -8.82 20.07 24.28
CA LEU A 445 -9.18 19.91 25.69
C LEU A 445 -8.86 21.17 26.52
N GLU A 446 -7.69 21.78 26.29
CA GLU A 446 -7.31 23.04 26.93
C GLU A 446 -8.26 24.19 26.58
N HIS A 447 -8.70 24.28 25.33
CA HIS A 447 -9.66 25.30 24.92
C HIS A 447 -11.02 25.09 25.58
N GLN A 448 -11.52 23.84 25.58
CA GLN A 448 -12.79 23.48 26.22
C GLN A 448 -12.77 23.73 27.74
N GLY A 449 -11.68 23.38 28.42
CA GLY A 449 -11.55 23.61 29.86
C GLY A 449 -11.61 25.10 30.26
N ARG A 450 -11.32 26.00 29.32
CA ARG A 450 -11.44 27.46 29.50
C ARG A 450 -12.83 27.99 29.15
N SER A 451 -13.51 27.40 28.17
CA SER A 451 -14.77 27.91 27.62
C SER A 451 -16.03 27.36 28.30
N ILE A 452 -15.95 26.21 28.99
CA ILE A 452 -17.13 25.59 29.60
C ILE A 452 -17.70 26.47 30.73
N ALA A 453 -18.93 26.93 30.50
CA ALA A 453 -19.82 27.47 31.52
C ALA A 453 -20.36 26.34 32.41
N ALA A 454 -20.71 26.65 33.66
CA ALA A 454 -20.98 25.73 34.77
C ALA A 454 -22.20 24.76 34.64
N ASP A 455 -22.48 24.23 33.45
CA ASP A 455 -23.44 23.14 33.26
C ASP A 455 -22.78 21.78 33.57
N THR A 456 -23.25 21.13 34.63
CA THR A 456 -22.84 19.80 35.11
C THR A 456 -22.81 18.71 34.03
N ALA A 457 -23.71 18.75 33.05
CA ALA A 457 -23.74 17.73 31.99
C ALA A 457 -22.55 17.86 31.03
N SER A 458 -22.22 19.10 30.64
CA SER A 458 -21.06 19.42 29.79
C SER A 458 -19.72 19.10 30.48
N VAL A 459 -19.64 19.36 31.79
CA VAL A 459 -18.47 19.05 32.62
C VAL A 459 -18.24 17.54 32.71
N THR A 460 -19.30 16.76 32.96
CA THR A 460 -19.20 15.29 33.04
C THR A 460 -18.75 14.67 31.71
N ALA A 461 -19.25 15.19 30.58
CA ALA A 461 -18.84 14.76 29.26
C ALA A 461 -17.36 15.07 28.98
N LEU A 462 -16.88 16.25 29.38
CA LEU A 462 -15.47 16.63 29.25
C LEU A 462 -14.57 15.72 30.11
N LEU A 463 -14.93 15.47 31.37
CA LEU A 463 -14.16 14.58 32.27
C LEU A 463 -14.02 13.17 31.68
N ASN A 464 -15.12 12.59 31.18
CA ASN A 464 -15.09 11.28 30.52
C ASN A 464 -14.23 11.28 29.24
N LEU A 465 -14.09 12.42 28.57
CA LEU A 465 -13.22 12.58 27.40
C LEU A 465 -11.75 12.66 27.82
N VAL A 466 -11.45 13.46 28.84
CA VAL A 466 -10.10 13.56 29.44
C VAL A 466 -9.64 12.20 29.94
N ASP A 467 -10.46 11.49 30.71
CA ASP A 467 -10.12 10.16 31.25
C ASP A 467 -9.79 9.16 30.13
N ARG A 468 -10.59 9.13 29.07
CA ARG A 468 -10.34 8.27 27.90
C ARG A 468 -9.05 8.67 27.17
N HIS A 469 -8.80 9.97 27.04
CA HIS A 469 -7.60 10.49 26.39
C HIS A 469 -6.33 10.16 27.18
N GLU A 470 -6.34 10.35 28.50
CA GLU A 470 -5.24 9.99 29.38
C GLU A 470 -5.00 8.47 29.41
N ALA A 471 -6.06 7.66 29.43
CA ALA A 471 -5.94 6.20 29.30
C ALA A 471 -5.26 5.78 27.98
N ASN A 472 -5.59 6.44 26.87
CA ASN A 472 -4.94 6.21 25.57
C ASN A 472 -3.46 6.62 25.59
N LYS A 473 -3.11 7.77 26.20
CA LYS A 473 -1.71 8.21 26.37
C LYS A 473 -0.93 7.22 27.24
N ALA A 474 -1.52 6.72 28.32
CA ALA A 474 -0.91 5.72 29.20
C ALA A 474 -0.69 4.38 28.48
N ALA A 475 -1.69 3.87 27.75
CA ALA A 475 -1.57 2.65 26.96
C ALA A 475 -0.48 2.77 25.88
N TYR A 476 -0.40 3.93 25.22
CA TYR A 476 0.67 4.24 24.27
C TYR A 476 2.06 4.21 24.94
N ARG A 477 2.24 4.86 26.10
CA ARG A 477 3.52 4.83 26.84
C ARG A 477 3.95 3.42 27.25
N VAL A 478 3.02 2.55 27.64
CA VAL A 478 3.33 1.14 27.96
C VAL A 478 3.92 0.43 26.74
N VAL A 479 3.39 0.68 25.54
CA VAL A 479 3.92 0.11 24.30
C VAL A 479 5.31 0.67 23.97
N GLN A 480 5.54 1.97 24.17
CA GLN A 480 6.83 2.62 23.85
C GLN A 480 7.98 2.21 24.79
N LYS A 481 7.70 1.62 25.96
CA LYS A 481 8.75 1.02 26.81
C LYS A 481 9.50 -0.12 26.10
N ASN A 482 8.89 -0.74 25.09
CA ASN A 482 9.55 -1.76 24.30
C ASN A 482 10.41 -1.13 23.22
N TRP A 483 11.73 -1.36 23.25
CA TRP A 483 12.68 -0.82 22.28
C TRP A 483 12.31 -1.13 20.81
N ARG A 484 11.57 -2.21 20.55
CA ARG A 484 11.11 -2.58 19.20
C ARG A 484 10.08 -1.63 18.62
N ALA A 485 9.32 -0.92 19.48
CA ALA A 485 8.33 0.08 19.09
C ALA A 485 8.97 1.39 18.60
N TRP A 486 10.29 1.54 18.77
CA TRP A 486 10.97 2.78 18.42
C TRP A 486 10.79 3.13 16.95
N SER A 487 10.46 4.39 16.69
CA SER A 487 10.51 5.04 15.38
C SER A 487 10.80 6.51 15.60
N PHE A 488 11.32 7.22 14.60
CA PHE A 488 11.60 8.64 14.73
C PHE A 488 10.34 9.45 15.02
N ARG A 489 9.19 9.03 14.47
CA ARG A 489 7.88 9.63 14.77
C ARG A 489 7.45 9.41 16.21
N ASN A 490 7.57 8.19 16.73
CA ASN A 490 7.23 7.89 18.12
C ASN A 490 8.14 8.65 19.09
N TRP A 491 9.45 8.71 18.80
CA TRP A 491 10.40 9.47 19.60
C TRP A 491 10.03 10.96 19.71
N ARG A 492 9.61 11.59 18.60
CA ARG A 492 9.11 12.99 18.62
C ARG A 492 7.83 13.15 19.43
N LEU A 493 6.92 12.18 19.35
CA LEU A 493 5.68 12.19 20.11
C LEU A 493 5.93 11.98 21.60
N ASP A 494 6.85 11.10 21.97
CA ASP A 494 7.25 10.87 23.36
C ASP A 494 7.85 12.14 23.96
N GLY A 495 8.73 12.85 23.23
CA GLY A 495 9.24 14.15 23.66
C GLY A 495 8.16 15.22 23.85
N TYR A 496 7.10 15.20 23.04
CA TYR A 496 5.93 16.07 23.26
C TYR A 496 5.19 15.69 24.55
N LEU A 497 4.93 14.40 24.77
CA LEU A 497 4.25 13.91 25.97
C LEU A 497 5.05 14.10 27.27
N ASP A 498 6.39 14.13 27.18
CA ASP A 498 7.25 14.37 28.33
C ASP A 498 7.31 15.84 28.71
N THR A 499 7.13 16.74 27.73
CA THR A 499 7.04 18.19 27.97
C THR A 499 5.66 18.65 28.42
N HIS A 500 4.61 17.94 28.02
CA HIS A 500 3.22 18.24 28.37
C HIS A 500 2.71 17.19 29.36
N GLY A 501 2.64 17.57 30.64
CA GLY A 501 2.10 16.72 31.71
C GLY A 501 0.65 16.28 31.49
N PRO A 502 0.10 15.41 32.35
CA PRO A 502 -1.31 15.05 32.27
C PRO A 502 -2.18 16.30 32.35
N PHE A 503 -3.30 16.30 31.63
CA PHE A 503 -4.22 17.43 31.67
C PHE A 503 -4.76 17.60 33.09
N VAL A 504 -4.42 18.72 33.74
CA VAL A 504 -4.90 19.04 35.09
C VAL A 504 -6.26 19.70 34.96
N VAL A 505 -7.30 19.02 35.42
CA VAL A 505 -8.65 19.58 35.54
C VAL A 505 -8.60 20.68 36.61
N PRO A 506 -8.99 21.93 36.32
CA PRO A 506 -9.03 22.98 37.34
C PRO A 506 -9.99 22.63 38.50
N ASP A 507 -9.61 22.90 39.75
CA ASP A 507 -10.34 22.55 41.00
C ASP A 507 -11.85 22.87 40.98
N ARG A 508 -12.26 23.87 40.21
CA ARG A 508 -13.66 24.26 40.01
C ARG A 508 -14.54 23.20 39.32
N PHE A 509 -13.98 22.09 38.85
CA PHE A 509 -14.68 21.00 38.16
C PHE A 509 -14.50 19.63 38.81
N GLU A 510 -13.93 19.56 40.02
CA GLU A 510 -13.88 18.30 40.77
C GLU A 510 -15.30 17.81 41.08
N ARG A 511 -15.55 16.50 40.91
CA ARG A 511 -16.82 15.90 41.33
C ARG A 511 -16.99 16.18 42.83
N PRO A 512 -18.17 16.62 43.31
CA PRO A 512 -18.43 16.64 44.73
C PRO A 512 -18.22 15.22 45.22
N LEU A 513 -17.24 15.04 46.12
CA LEU A 513 -17.06 13.80 46.84
C LEU A 513 -18.43 13.47 47.44
N SER A 514 -18.99 12.34 47.02
CA SER A 514 -20.20 11.80 47.66
C SER A 514 -19.80 11.50 49.09
N GLY A 515 -20.18 12.41 50.00
CA GLY A 515 -20.09 12.18 51.44
C GLY A 515 -20.97 10.98 51.83
N PRO A 516 -20.61 10.31 52.93
CA PRO A 516 -21.18 9.01 53.33
C PRO A 516 -22.70 9.02 53.51
#